data_AF-A0AB33XTH4-F1
#
_entry.id   AF-A0AB33XTH4-F1
#
_cell.length_a   1.000
_cell.length_b   1.000
_cell.length_c   1.000
_cell.angle_alpha   90.00
_cell.angle_beta   90.00
_cell.angle_gamma   90.00
#
_symmetry.space_group_name_H-M   'P 1'
#
loop_
_entity.id
_entity.type
_entity.pdbx_description
1 polymer ?
#
loop_
_entity_poly.entity_id
_entity_poly.type
_entity_poly.pdbx_seq_one_letter_code
_entity_poly.pdbx_strand_id
1 'polypeptide(L)'
;MMLKKQAQFGHKANVVIIRENTVNLRDSVYSQIGWAINMLLMTDEFVFSVSPMRITHKLSGSTFYFYGGDKPEKLKSNTIGNVIALWYEEAANFKSTEVFDQTNPTFIRQKSPWVDQVPVFYTYNPPKNVYDWVNVPVAIMITSLTPAPT
;
A
#
# COMPACT_ATOMS: atom_id res chain seq x y z
N MET A 1 -2.58 1.84 -14.60
CA MET A 1 -4.04 2.01 -14.85
C MET A 1 -4.90 0.89 -14.19
N MET A 2 -4.46 0.35 -13.04
CA MET A 2 -4.99 -0.92 -12.49
C MET A 2 -6.15 -0.73 -11.51
N LEU A 3 -6.07 0.28 -10.62
CA LEU A 3 -7.10 0.55 -9.60
C LEU A 3 -8.42 1.04 -10.20
N LYS A 4 -8.38 2.05 -11.10
CA LYS A 4 -9.58 2.60 -11.75
C LYS A 4 -10.32 1.54 -12.57
N LYS A 5 -9.59 0.71 -13.32
CA LYS A 5 -10.16 -0.34 -14.17
C LYS A 5 -10.89 -1.40 -13.33
N GLN A 6 -10.29 -1.88 -12.25
CA GLN A 6 -10.95 -2.87 -11.39
C GLN A 6 -12.15 -2.29 -10.64
N ALA A 7 -12.05 -1.05 -10.17
CA ALA A 7 -13.19 -0.34 -9.57
C ALA A 7 -14.36 -0.16 -10.56
N GLN A 8 -14.07 0.13 -11.83
CA GLN A 8 -15.08 0.25 -12.90
C GLN A 8 -15.80 -1.08 -13.21
N PHE A 9 -15.13 -2.22 -13.02
CA PHE A 9 -15.75 -3.55 -13.13
C PHE A 9 -16.55 -3.95 -11.87
N GLY A 10 -16.66 -3.07 -10.88
CA GLY A 10 -17.35 -3.34 -9.62
C GLY A 10 -16.58 -4.28 -8.69
N HIS A 11 -15.32 -4.59 -9.00
CA HIS A 11 -14.49 -5.42 -8.15
C HIS A 11 -13.99 -4.63 -6.96
N LYS A 12 -14.07 -5.24 -5.77
CA LYS A 12 -13.44 -4.68 -4.57
C LYS A 12 -11.93 -4.69 -4.77
N ALA A 13 -11.32 -3.51 -4.64
CA ALA A 13 -9.91 -3.30 -4.88
C ALA A 13 -9.32 -2.50 -3.72
N ASN A 14 -8.55 -3.17 -2.88
CA ASN A 14 -7.96 -2.57 -1.69
C ASN A 14 -6.50 -2.21 -1.93
N VAL A 15 -6.09 -1.04 -1.42
CA VAL A 15 -4.70 -0.56 -1.46
C VAL A 15 -4.25 -0.35 -0.03
N VAL A 16 -3.07 -0.86 0.31
CA VAL A 16 -2.48 -0.67 1.65
C VAL A 16 -1.32 0.29 1.53
N ILE A 17 -1.36 1.35 2.34
CA ILE A 17 -0.40 2.44 2.37
C ILE A 17 0.25 2.45 3.75
N ILE A 18 1.58 2.38 3.78
CA ILE A 18 2.36 2.23 5.00
C ILE A 18 3.43 3.32 5.04
N ARG A 19 3.60 3.95 6.21
CA ARG A 19 4.69 4.90 6.50
C ARG A 19 5.23 4.58 7.89
N GLU A 20 6.54 4.72 8.13
CA GLU A 20 7.15 4.41 9.44
C GLU A 20 6.40 5.06 10.62
N ASN A 21 6.19 6.38 10.57
CA ASN A 21 5.60 7.14 11.69
C ASN A 21 4.11 7.41 11.50
N THR A 22 3.28 6.82 12.37
CA THR A 22 1.82 7.03 12.41
C THR A 22 1.43 8.50 12.68
N VAL A 23 2.22 9.27 13.45
CA VAL A 23 1.85 10.63 13.89
C VAL A 23 1.67 11.58 12.71
N ASN A 24 2.47 11.41 11.66
CA ASN A 24 2.43 12.28 10.48
C ASN A 24 1.63 11.67 9.31
N LEU A 25 1.02 10.50 9.49
CA LEU A 25 0.32 9.75 8.44
C LEU A 25 -0.94 10.49 7.93
N ARG A 26 -1.64 11.16 8.86
CA ARG A 26 -2.85 11.95 8.56
C ARG A 26 -2.54 13.19 7.72
N ASP A 27 -1.53 13.94 8.12
CA ASP A 27 -1.18 15.21 7.49
C ASP A 27 -0.33 15.04 6.23
N SER A 28 0.15 13.81 5.95
CA SER A 28 0.84 13.49 4.70
C SER A 28 -0.05 12.75 3.69
N VAL A 29 0.08 11.42 3.61
CA VAL A 29 -0.37 10.60 2.50
C VAL A 29 -1.88 10.45 2.51
N TYR A 30 -2.50 10.46 3.70
CA TYR A 30 -3.96 10.49 3.81
C TYR A 30 -4.53 11.75 3.16
N SER A 31 -3.97 12.91 3.50
CA SER A 31 -4.35 14.19 2.90
C SER A 31 -4.03 14.25 1.41
N GLN A 32 -2.92 13.67 0.95
CA GLN A 32 -2.59 13.59 -0.49
C GLN A 32 -3.59 12.74 -1.27
N ILE A 33 -4.01 11.58 -0.75
CA ILE A 33 -5.04 10.75 -1.39
C ILE A 33 -6.39 11.49 -1.39
N GLY A 34 -6.76 12.14 -0.30
CA GLY A 34 -7.98 12.96 -0.25
C GLY A 34 -7.96 14.10 -1.27
N TRP A 35 -6.82 14.79 -1.40
CA TRP A 35 -6.62 15.82 -2.41
C TRP A 35 -6.73 15.26 -3.83
N ALA A 36 -6.13 14.10 -4.11
CA ALA A 36 -6.22 13.46 -5.42
C ALA A 36 -7.66 13.07 -5.77
N ILE A 37 -8.43 12.52 -4.82
CA ILE A 37 -9.85 12.20 -5.00
C ILE A 37 -10.65 13.47 -5.29
N ASN A 38 -10.36 14.56 -4.57
CA ASN A 38 -11.01 15.85 -4.80
C ASN A 38 -10.69 16.44 -6.18
N MET A 39 -9.45 16.34 -6.63
CA MET A 39 -9.04 16.75 -7.98
C MET A 39 -9.75 15.96 -9.09
N LEU A 40 -10.15 14.73 -8.79
CA LEU A 40 -10.93 13.88 -9.70
C LEU A 40 -12.45 14.13 -9.59
N LEU A 41 -12.89 15.06 -8.75
CA LEU A 41 -14.31 15.36 -8.47
C LEU A 41 -15.10 14.16 -7.94
N MET A 42 -14.44 13.25 -7.23
CA MET A 42 -15.05 12.01 -6.72
C MET A 42 -15.29 12.04 -5.20
N THR A 43 -15.12 13.17 -4.53
CA THR A 43 -15.18 13.26 -3.05
C THR A 43 -16.46 12.67 -2.47
N ASP A 44 -17.60 12.91 -3.12
CA ASP A 44 -18.91 12.41 -2.67
C ASP A 44 -19.09 10.90 -2.81
N GLU A 45 -18.21 10.22 -3.54
CA GLU A 45 -18.22 8.76 -3.69
C GLU A 45 -17.45 8.06 -2.57
N PHE A 46 -16.74 8.79 -1.71
CA PHE A 46 -15.87 8.23 -0.67
C PHE A 46 -16.30 8.60 0.75
N VAL A 47 -15.96 7.73 1.70
CA VAL A 47 -16.08 7.95 3.15
C VAL A 47 -14.68 8.07 3.73
N PHE A 48 -14.41 9.21 4.35
CA PHE A 48 -13.14 9.54 4.99
C PHE A 48 -13.22 9.24 6.48
N SER A 49 -12.39 8.30 6.96
CA SER A 49 -12.31 7.94 8.38
C SER A 49 -10.86 8.06 8.86
N VAL A 50 -10.69 8.59 10.08
CA VAL A 50 -9.36 8.80 10.70
C VAL A 50 -9.06 7.83 11.84
N SER A 51 -10.08 7.14 12.37
CA SER A 51 -9.94 6.10 13.40
C SER A 51 -11.02 5.02 13.22
N PRO A 52 -10.74 3.90 12.53
CA PRO A 52 -9.48 3.56 11.86
C PRO A 52 -9.22 4.47 10.66
N MET A 53 -7.94 4.69 10.32
CA MET A 53 -7.57 5.56 9.20
C MET A 53 -7.77 4.83 7.86
N ARG A 54 -8.80 5.24 7.13
CA ARG A 54 -9.20 4.65 5.84
C ARG A 54 -9.98 5.62 4.98
N ILE A 55 -9.92 5.42 3.67
CA ILE A 55 -10.77 6.11 2.69
C ILE A 55 -11.48 5.03 1.87
N THR A 56 -12.81 4.96 1.99
CA THR A 56 -13.61 3.85 1.44
C THR A 56 -14.59 4.34 0.39
N HIS A 57 -14.56 3.76 -0.80
CA HIS A 57 -15.53 4.01 -1.86
C HIS A 57 -16.90 3.42 -1.47
N LYS A 58 -17.96 4.23 -1.52
CA LYS A 58 -19.30 3.91 -1.00
C LYS A 58 -19.94 2.71 -1.70
N LEU A 59 -19.81 2.62 -3.03
CA LEU A 59 -20.48 1.57 -3.81
C LEU A 59 -19.72 0.25 -3.81
N SER A 60 -18.43 0.27 -4.13
CA SER A 60 -17.63 -0.97 -4.28
C SER A 60 -17.05 -1.47 -2.95
N GLY A 61 -17.04 -0.63 -1.90
CA GLY A 61 -16.32 -0.92 -0.66
C GLY A 61 -14.79 -0.96 -0.82
N SER A 62 -14.26 -0.60 -2.00
CA SER A 62 -12.82 -0.48 -2.25
C SER A 62 -12.22 0.52 -1.28
N THR A 63 -11.13 0.16 -0.62
CA THR A 63 -10.61 0.95 0.49
C THR A 63 -9.11 1.18 0.38
N PHE A 64 -8.69 2.42 0.60
CA PHE A 64 -7.32 2.78 0.94
C PHE A 64 -7.15 2.63 2.45
N TYR A 65 -6.27 1.71 2.85
CA TYR A 65 -5.92 1.47 4.25
C TYR A 65 -4.59 2.16 4.56
N PHE A 66 -4.54 2.84 5.70
CA PHE A 66 -3.36 3.58 6.12
C PHE A 66 -2.85 3.00 7.43
N TYR A 67 -1.57 2.63 7.48
CA TYR A 67 -0.95 2.05 8.67
C TYR A 67 0.44 2.63 8.95
N GLY A 68 0.79 2.62 10.24
CA GLY A 68 2.16 2.86 10.69
C GLY A 68 3.04 1.63 10.59
N GLY A 69 4.27 1.83 10.12
CA GLY A 69 5.35 0.83 10.13
C GLY A 69 5.91 0.56 11.52
N ASP A 70 5.72 1.49 12.46
CA ASP A 70 6.21 1.42 13.84
C ASP A 70 5.67 0.22 14.65
N LYS A 71 4.59 -0.41 14.19
CA LYS A 71 3.95 -1.56 14.87
C LYS A 71 3.69 -2.72 13.89
N PRO A 72 4.73 -3.48 13.51
CA PRO A 72 4.62 -4.59 12.57
C PRO A 72 3.60 -5.66 12.99
N GLU A 73 3.46 -5.91 14.29
CA GLU A 73 2.47 -6.85 14.84
C GLU A 73 1.04 -6.52 14.40
N LYS A 74 0.68 -5.23 14.38
CA LYS A 74 -0.66 -4.78 13.96
C LYS A 74 -0.88 -4.99 12.47
N LEU A 75 0.17 -4.78 11.66
CA LEU A 75 0.12 -5.00 10.21
C LEU A 75 -0.11 -6.48 9.90
N LYS A 76 0.55 -7.39 10.62
CA LYS A 76 0.39 -8.84 10.45
C LYS A 76 -1.02 -9.33 10.76
N SER A 77 -1.65 -8.78 11.81
CA SER A 77 -2.98 -9.20 12.25
C SER A 77 -4.14 -8.72 11.37
N ASN A 78 -3.87 -7.83 10.40
CA ASN A 78 -4.94 -7.25 9.59
C ASN A 78 -5.38 -8.17 8.45
N THR A 79 -6.66 -8.56 8.48
CA THR A 79 -7.33 -9.29 7.40
C THR A 79 -8.17 -8.32 6.57
N ILE A 80 -7.59 -7.83 5.48
CA ILE A 80 -8.19 -6.86 4.56
C ILE A 80 -8.88 -7.57 3.38
N GLY A 81 -8.20 -8.57 2.80
CA GLY A 81 -8.60 -9.25 1.56
C GLY A 81 -8.60 -8.33 0.33
N ASN A 82 -8.71 -8.91 -0.87
CA ASN A 82 -8.81 -8.15 -2.13
C ASN A 82 -7.73 -7.07 -2.33
N VAL A 83 -6.52 -7.32 -1.84
CA VAL A 83 -5.40 -6.39 -1.97
C VAL A 83 -4.92 -6.38 -3.42
N ILE A 84 -4.77 -5.19 -4.00
CA ILE A 84 -4.29 -5.03 -5.38
C ILE A 84 -3.02 -4.20 -5.50
N ALA A 85 -2.61 -3.51 -4.43
CA ALA A 85 -1.35 -2.79 -4.37
C ALA A 85 -0.90 -2.56 -2.93
N LEU A 86 0.42 -2.54 -2.73
CA LEU A 86 1.09 -2.09 -1.51
C LEU A 86 1.92 -0.85 -1.83
N TRP A 87 1.89 0.13 -0.94
CA TRP A 87 2.67 1.35 -1.10
C TRP A 87 3.35 1.73 0.22
N TYR A 88 4.67 1.75 0.21
CA TYR A 88 5.50 2.29 1.28
C TYR A 88 5.90 3.72 0.95
N GLU A 89 5.36 4.66 1.71
CA GLU A 89 5.68 6.07 1.62
C GLU A 89 6.83 6.42 2.56
N GLU A 90 7.75 7.26 2.08
CA GLU A 90 9.02 7.57 2.75
C GLU A 90 9.76 6.30 3.17
N ALA A 91 9.92 5.35 2.24
CA ALA A 91 10.52 4.05 2.53
C ALA A 91 11.90 4.19 3.21
N ALA A 92 12.73 5.19 2.83
CA ALA A 92 14.03 5.46 3.46
C ALA A 92 13.98 5.77 4.97
N ASN A 93 12.81 6.17 5.52
CA ASN A 93 12.65 6.48 6.93
C ASN A 93 12.39 5.23 7.80
N PHE A 94 12.16 4.07 7.18
CA PHE A 94 12.02 2.82 7.92
C PHE A 94 13.37 2.40 8.51
N LYS A 95 13.36 2.02 9.77
CA LYS A 95 14.59 1.71 10.53
C LYS A 95 15.27 0.42 10.08
N SER A 96 14.53 -0.45 9.41
CA SER A 96 14.98 -1.79 9.07
C SER A 96 14.15 -2.38 7.93
N THR A 97 14.76 -3.29 7.18
CA THR A 97 14.10 -4.03 6.10
C THR A 97 13.17 -5.13 6.61
N GLU A 98 13.31 -5.56 7.87
CA GLU A 98 12.49 -6.63 8.46
C GLU A 98 11.00 -6.28 8.44
N VAL A 99 10.65 -5.00 8.47
CA VAL A 99 9.27 -4.56 8.32
C VAL A 99 8.72 -5.07 6.99
N PHE A 100 9.41 -4.84 5.88
CA PHE A 100 8.99 -5.25 4.53
C PHE A 100 8.92 -6.77 4.39
N ASP A 101 9.91 -7.49 4.94
CA ASP A 101 9.98 -8.95 4.88
C ASP A 101 8.79 -9.61 5.59
N GLN A 102 8.23 -8.94 6.60
CA GLN A 102 7.09 -9.44 7.36
C GLN A 102 5.75 -9.00 6.75
N THR A 103 5.65 -7.76 6.29
CA THR A 103 4.39 -7.17 5.82
C THR A 103 4.07 -7.58 4.39
N ASN A 104 5.07 -7.66 3.50
CA ASN A 104 4.85 -8.00 2.09
C ASN A 104 4.18 -9.37 1.92
N PRO A 105 4.69 -10.48 2.49
CA PRO A 105 4.05 -11.78 2.33
C PRO A 105 2.64 -11.81 2.93
N THR A 106 2.40 -11.07 4.01
CA THR A 106 1.10 -11.01 4.69
C THR A 106 0.02 -10.46 3.77
N PHE A 107 0.28 -9.32 3.13
CA PHE A 107 -0.72 -8.70 2.26
C PHE A 107 -0.76 -9.28 0.85
N ILE A 108 0.38 -9.77 0.31
CA ILE A 108 0.40 -10.46 -0.99
C ILE A 108 -0.44 -11.74 -0.95
N ARG A 109 -0.47 -12.47 0.17
CA ARG A 109 -1.38 -13.63 0.36
C ARG A 109 -2.86 -13.25 0.31
N GLN A 110 -3.19 -11.99 0.61
CA GLN A 110 -4.54 -11.45 0.58
C GLN A 110 -4.91 -10.80 -0.77
N LYS A 111 -4.13 -11.12 -1.83
CA LYS A 111 -4.32 -10.64 -3.19
C LYS A 111 -5.76 -10.85 -3.68
N SER A 112 -6.27 -9.86 -4.42
CA SER A 112 -7.55 -10.00 -5.12
C SER A 112 -7.49 -11.10 -6.19
N PRO A 113 -8.55 -11.92 -6.36
CA PRO A 113 -8.61 -12.89 -7.45
C PRO A 113 -8.58 -12.24 -8.85
N TRP A 114 -8.80 -10.92 -8.93
CA TRP A 114 -8.89 -10.15 -10.18
C TRP A 114 -7.56 -9.58 -10.67
N VAL A 115 -6.45 -9.88 -9.99
CA VAL A 115 -5.10 -9.41 -10.36
C VAL A 115 -4.10 -10.55 -10.31
N ASP A 116 -3.15 -10.58 -11.26
CA ASP A 116 -2.14 -11.65 -11.32
C ASP A 116 -1.10 -11.51 -10.20
N GLN A 117 -0.72 -10.27 -9.90
CA GLN A 117 0.27 -9.92 -8.89
C GLN A 117 -0.13 -8.66 -8.12
N VAL A 118 0.38 -8.53 -6.90
CA VAL A 118 0.27 -7.30 -6.09
C VAL A 118 1.56 -6.50 -6.28
N PRO A 119 1.57 -5.43 -7.08
CA PRO A 119 2.72 -4.54 -7.14
C PRO A 119 2.97 -3.90 -5.77
N VAL A 120 4.26 -3.81 -5.43
CA VAL A 120 4.74 -3.12 -4.22
C VAL A 120 5.51 -1.89 -4.65
N PHE A 121 5.04 -0.72 -4.25
CA PHE A 121 5.63 0.57 -4.56
C PHE A 121 6.41 1.08 -3.36
N TYR A 122 7.62 1.57 -3.61
CA TYR A 122 8.45 2.26 -2.62
C TYR A 122 8.73 3.66 -3.15
N THR A 123 8.31 4.67 -2.40
CA THR A 123 8.59 6.08 -2.69
C THR A 123 9.42 6.65 -1.55
N TYR A 124 10.50 7.33 -1.89
CA TYR A 124 11.41 7.92 -0.91
C TYR A 124 12.25 9.01 -1.56
N ASN A 125 12.75 9.92 -0.74
CA ASN A 125 13.83 10.81 -1.13
C ASN A 125 15.16 10.08 -0.86
N PRO A 126 16.05 9.89 -1.85
CA PRO A 126 17.29 9.14 -1.66
C PRO A 126 18.11 9.71 -0.49
N PRO A 127 18.48 8.90 0.51
CA PRO A 127 19.30 9.35 1.62
C PRO A 127 20.70 9.72 1.14
N LYS A 128 21.33 10.70 1.81
CA LYS A 128 22.69 11.15 1.49
C LYS A 128 23.75 10.06 1.68
N ASN A 129 23.49 9.12 2.57
CA ASN A 129 24.38 7.98 2.80
C ASN A 129 24.19 6.93 1.70
N VAL A 130 25.20 6.73 0.87
CA VAL A 130 25.19 5.75 -0.23
C VAL A 130 25.08 4.29 0.24
N TYR A 131 25.44 4.00 1.50
CA TYR A 131 25.33 2.65 2.09
C TYR A 131 23.99 2.40 2.78
N ASP A 132 23.06 3.35 2.70
CA ASP A 132 21.71 3.13 3.20
C ASP A 132 21.07 1.95 2.46
N TRP A 133 20.30 1.13 3.18
CA TRP A 133 19.72 -0.11 2.65
C TRP A 133 18.85 0.16 1.42
N VAL A 134 18.24 1.35 1.35
CA VAL A 134 17.38 1.78 0.24
C VAL A 134 18.17 2.19 -1.02
N ASN A 135 19.44 2.58 -0.84
CA ASN A 135 20.35 2.99 -1.91
C ASN A 135 21.18 1.83 -2.46
N VAL A 136 21.37 0.76 -1.69
CA VAL A 136 21.81 -0.51 -2.26
C VAL A 136 20.74 -0.90 -3.27
N PRO A 137 21.10 -1.16 -4.55
CA PRO A 137 20.11 -1.55 -5.53
C PRO A 137 19.34 -2.72 -4.95
N VAL A 138 18.07 -2.47 -4.60
CA VAL A 138 17.09 -3.54 -4.50
C VAL A 138 17.10 -4.07 -5.91
N ALA A 139 17.98 -5.06 -6.16
CA ALA A 139 17.94 -5.88 -7.34
C ALA A 139 16.48 -6.28 -7.37
N ILE A 140 15.79 -5.70 -8.34
CA ILE A 140 14.39 -5.95 -8.60
C ILE A 140 14.38 -7.43 -8.96
N MET A 141 14.26 -8.28 -7.94
CA MET A 141 13.84 -9.65 -8.05
C MET A 141 12.35 -9.55 -8.36
N ILE A 142 12.04 -9.05 -9.56
CA ILE A 142 10.97 -9.64 -10.37
C ILE A 142 11.50 -11.04 -10.66
N THR A 143 11.50 -11.91 -9.64
CA THR A 143 11.30 -13.32 -9.88
C THR A 143 9.89 -13.39 -10.41
N SER A 144 9.78 -13.46 -11.73
CA SER A 144 8.69 -14.18 -12.35
C SER A 144 8.55 -15.49 -11.59
N LEU A 145 7.59 -15.56 -10.68
CA LEU A 145 7.07 -16.83 -10.19
C LEU A 145 6.25 -17.42 -11.35
N THR A 146 6.93 -17.77 -12.44
CA THR A 146 6.49 -18.86 -13.29
C THR A 146 6.56 -20.11 -12.41
N PRO A 147 5.47 -20.87 -12.27
CA PRO A 147 5.55 -22.17 -11.61
C PRO A 147 6.56 -23.04 -12.38
N ALA A 148 7.43 -23.74 -11.64
CA ALA A 148 8.35 -24.69 -12.23
C ALA A 148 7.55 -25.76 -13.00
N PRO A 149 7.99 -26.18 -14.20
CA PRO A 149 7.33 -27.26 -14.91
C PRO A 149 7.68 -28.60 -14.24
N THR A 150 6.64 -29.33 -13.85
CA THR A 150 6.61 -30.80 -13.81
C THR A 150 5.24 -31.25 -14.21
#